data_AF-A0A976KTU4-F1
#
_entry.id   AF-A0A976KTU4-F1
#
_cell.length_a   1.000
_cell.length_b   1.000
_cell.length_c   1.000
_cell.angle_alpha   90.00
_cell.angle_beta   90.00
_cell.angle_gamma   90.00
#
_symmetry.space_group_name_H-M   'P 1'
#
loop_
_entity.id
_entity.type
_entity.pdbx_description
1 polymer ?
#
loop_
_entity_poly.entity_id
_entity_poly.type
_entity_poly.pdbx_seq_one_letter_code
_entity_poly.pdbx_strand_id
1 'polypeptide(L)'
;MPAMPWTSNRWIVAAFVSLGLSVESGGCARTPTVTEVPADPAEQEIVGTVQQLFDALRVRDVNTLERVMVPDVLLVVADASGRRTVTRDQFIAGLLGSDLDIEERIWRPEVAIDGPLATLRAPYDVQVDGERSHCGTDVVQLVRDGDAWRVVSVVSSKRVTGCTSPDAPVVPSRLTSLERHPVPADAAVTGRERQWSVHGPRNIVLVIADGFGFAALRALRAVRDDPTTPRLEMTRLDRHLVGTVATDPAGPAGTITDSAAAATAMATGVSTLNGRVGVDPTGRPLVTVFDRAVDRGKRVGLVVTSAITHATPAAFVAHHIDRAQGDALADQYVMPAQGDQPLLTLALGGGRQYFQRDDRDLTALLAKLGYDVVTTAEELDASRSDRVFGLFAPDGLAAAKHRPDGQPTLPHMTATALERLVAAPQGFVLLVEASQIDWAAHANDVVTLMAELEEFAATADLLFDFADRRNDTLIVITADHETGGLAVGAGGAKRVYVSRALAARETPAQLRDRIMAGENPRTTLRTGASVVTSAQVAGNLRRVAGSASPDASETVLALVKDAIDRFVGVGWTTRSHTAVDVPLIAFGPGADRFHGFHRNTDLAAVLFELVESAAPDHRTE
;
A
#
# COMPACT_ATOMS: atom_id res chain seq x y z
N MET A 1 -66.56 9.41 -23.73
CA MET A 1 -67.59 8.49 -23.19
C MET A 1 -67.18 7.06 -23.53
N PRO A 2 -67.44 6.06 -22.68
CA PRO A 2 -66.64 5.78 -21.48
C PRO A 2 -66.23 4.26 -21.45
N ALA A 3 -65.81 3.57 -20.38
CA ALA A 3 -65.68 3.87 -18.94
C ALA A 3 -64.63 2.93 -18.29
N MET A 4 -64.18 3.25 -17.07
CA MET A 4 -63.91 2.23 -16.03
C MET A 4 -65.18 2.04 -15.18
N PRO A 5 -65.39 0.86 -14.58
CA PRO A 5 -65.16 0.73 -13.13
C PRO A 5 -64.36 -0.55 -12.79
N TRP A 6 -63.65 -0.72 -11.66
CA TRP A 6 -63.88 -0.41 -10.23
C TRP A 6 -64.88 -1.33 -9.48
N THR A 7 -64.63 -1.52 -8.17
CA THR A 7 -65.37 -2.30 -7.14
C THR A 7 -65.14 -3.83 -7.06
N SER A 8 -65.29 -4.51 -5.90
CA SER A 8 -64.68 -4.31 -4.55
C SER A 8 -64.98 -5.47 -3.56
N ASN A 9 -64.13 -5.62 -2.53
CA ASN A 9 -64.38 -6.14 -1.17
C ASN A 9 -65.08 -7.50 -0.86
N ARG A 10 -64.30 -8.42 -0.26
CA ARG A 10 -64.50 -9.13 1.04
C ARG A 10 -65.87 -9.76 1.42
N TRP A 11 -65.90 -11.11 1.50
CA TRP A 11 -66.40 -11.96 2.63
C TRP A 11 -65.67 -13.33 2.57
N ILE A 12 -65.27 -14.12 3.59
CA ILE A 12 -65.33 -14.14 5.08
C ILE A 12 -66.46 -15.00 5.71
N VAL A 13 -66.07 -16.00 6.56
CA VAL A 13 -66.84 -17.08 7.25
C VAL A 13 -67.62 -18.05 6.30
N ALA A 14 -67.96 -19.33 6.57
CA ALA A 14 -67.89 -20.29 7.72
C ALA A 14 -68.02 -21.75 7.18
N ALA A 15 -67.87 -22.88 7.92
CA ALA A 15 -66.98 -23.29 9.04
C ALA A 15 -67.14 -24.82 9.35
N PHE A 16 -66.07 -25.49 9.82
CA PHE A 16 -65.94 -26.65 10.75
C PHE A 16 -66.98 -27.82 10.88
N VAL A 17 -66.44 -29.04 11.13
CA VAL A 17 -67.07 -30.24 11.79
C VAL A 17 -68.12 -31.00 10.94
N SER A 18 -68.23 -32.35 10.90
CA SER A 18 -67.59 -33.47 11.65
C SER A 18 -67.45 -34.75 10.78
N LEU A 19 -66.45 -35.57 11.09
CA LEU A 19 -66.64 -37.01 11.35
C LEU A 19 -65.40 -37.50 12.13
N GLY A 20 -65.60 -37.88 13.40
CA GLY A 20 -64.50 -38.16 14.33
C GLY A 20 -64.21 -39.64 14.50
N LEU A 21 -62.94 -40.02 14.42
CA LEU A 21 -62.37 -41.21 15.05
C LEU A 21 -61.03 -40.82 15.67
N SER A 22 -60.91 -40.95 16.98
CA SER A 22 -59.66 -40.71 17.70
C SER A 22 -58.75 -41.93 17.62
N VAL A 23 -57.50 -41.71 17.25
CA VAL A 23 -56.37 -42.60 17.53
C VAL A 23 -55.30 -41.75 18.22
N GLU A 24 -54.60 -42.34 19.17
CA GLU A 24 -53.75 -41.62 20.12
C GLU A 24 -52.41 -41.15 19.54
N SER A 25 -51.75 -40.26 20.28
CA SER A 25 -50.48 -39.61 19.93
C SER A 25 -49.32 -40.59 19.70
N GLY A 26 -48.56 -40.40 18.62
CA GLY A 26 -47.41 -41.27 18.33
C GLY A 26 -46.51 -40.85 17.16
N GLY A 27 -46.23 -39.55 16.99
CA GLY A 27 -45.32 -39.10 15.93
C GLY A 27 -44.92 -37.63 16.03
N CYS A 28 -43.64 -37.37 16.30
CA CYS A 28 -43.09 -36.02 16.22
C CYS A 28 -42.92 -35.60 14.76
N ALA A 29 -43.66 -34.58 14.31
CA ALA A 29 -43.24 -33.81 13.15
C ALA A 29 -41.94 -33.06 13.54
N ARG A 30 -40.78 -33.55 13.07
CA ARG A 30 -39.49 -32.88 13.32
C ARG A 30 -39.45 -31.53 12.59
N THR A 31 -38.70 -30.59 13.18
CA THR A 31 -38.49 -29.23 12.66
C THR A 31 -37.89 -29.27 11.25
N PRO A 32 -38.29 -28.38 10.31
CA PRO A 32 -37.64 -28.30 9.01
C PRO A 32 -36.16 -27.91 9.14
N THR A 33 -35.34 -28.56 8.32
CA THR A 33 -33.87 -28.38 8.18
C THR A 33 -33.45 -27.02 7.62
N VAL A 34 -34.38 -26.26 7.02
CA VAL A 34 -34.24 -24.81 6.79
C VAL A 34 -35.34 -24.07 7.55
N THR A 35 -34.98 -23.05 8.33
CA THR A 35 -35.92 -22.09 8.92
C THR A 35 -35.61 -20.66 8.48
N GLU A 36 -36.67 -19.88 8.23
CA GLU A 36 -36.64 -18.53 7.63
C GLU A 36 -36.09 -18.56 6.19
N VAL A 37 -36.90 -19.07 5.25
CA VAL A 37 -36.62 -19.12 3.80
C VAL A 37 -36.75 -17.71 3.18
N PRO A 38 -35.90 -17.32 2.20
CA PRO A 38 -35.96 -16.00 1.56
C PRO A 38 -37.26 -15.75 0.77
N ALA A 39 -37.53 -14.48 0.48
CA ALA A 39 -38.77 -14.05 -0.18
C ALA A 39 -38.72 -14.16 -1.72
N ASP A 40 -37.54 -14.15 -2.32
CA ASP A 40 -37.37 -14.22 -3.78
C ASP A 40 -37.44 -15.68 -4.30
N PRO A 41 -38.24 -15.99 -5.34
CA PRO A 41 -38.32 -17.33 -5.92
C PRO A 41 -36.99 -17.89 -6.46
N ALA A 42 -36.06 -17.04 -6.89
CA ALA A 42 -34.72 -17.48 -7.35
C ALA A 42 -33.83 -17.85 -6.16
N GLU A 43 -33.89 -17.10 -5.06
CA GLU A 43 -33.19 -17.45 -3.82
C GLU A 43 -33.77 -18.74 -3.20
N GLN A 44 -35.08 -18.96 -3.34
CA GLN A 44 -35.75 -20.22 -2.98
C GLN A 44 -35.26 -21.41 -3.82
N GLU A 45 -34.91 -21.22 -5.10
CA GLU A 45 -34.30 -22.25 -5.96
C GLU A 45 -32.94 -22.70 -5.40
N ILE A 46 -32.11 -21.75 -4.94
CA ILE A 46 -30.81 -22.00 -4.32
C ILE A 46 -30.97 -22.72 -2.98
N VAL A 47 -31.81 -22.19 -2.09
CA VAL A 47 -32.08 -22.79 -0.76
C VAL A 47 -32.67 -24.19 -0.90
N GLY A 48 -33.58 -24.41 -1.86
CA GLY A 48 -34.13 -25.73 -2.18
C GLY A 48 -33.11 -26.72 -2.74
N THR A 49 -32.05 -26.24 -3.39
CA THR A 49 -30.94 -27.08 -3.87
C THR A 49 -30.02 -27.51 -2.72
N VAL A 50 -29.71 -26.59 -1.79
CA VAL A 50 -28.95 -26.91 -0.57
C VAL A 50 -29.76 -27.80 0.38
N GLN A 51 -31.09 -27.62 0.46
CA GLN A 51 -31.97 -28.52 1.20
C GLN A 51 -31.96 -29.95 0.62
N GLN A 52 -31.98 -30.12 -0.71
CA GLN A 52 -31.84 -31.44 -1.34
C GLN A 52 -30.50 -32.13 -1.01
N LEU A 53 -29.42 -31.38 -0.82
CA LEU A 53 -28.15 -31.92 -0.34
C LEU A 53 -28.32 -32.48 1.09
N PHE A 54 -28.80 -31.68 2.04
CA PHE A 54 -28.93 -32.10 3.44
C PHE A 54 -29.93 -33.25 3.65
N ASP A 55 -31.06 -33.26 2.93
CA ASP A 55 -31.99 -34.40 2.95
C ASP A 55 -31.34 -35.69 2.44
N ALA A 56 -30.55 -35.61 1.37
CA ALA A 56 -29.85 -36.75 0.80
C ALA A 56 -28.71 -37.27 1.71
N LEU A 57 -28.07 -36.40 2.50
CA LEU A 57 -27.17 -36.84 3.58
C LEU A 57 -27.93 -37.63 4.64
N ARG A 58 -29.03 -37.07 5.15
CA ARG A 58 -29.86 -37.62 6.23
C ARG A 58 -30.43 -39.01 5.91
N VAL A 59 -30.82 -39.26 4.66
CA VAL A 59 -31.29 -40.59 4.21
C VAL A 59 -30.24 -41.42 3.44
N ARG A 60 -29.00 -40.92 3.33
CA ARG A 60 -27.86 -41.52 2.63
C ARG A 60 -28.14 -41.85 1.14
N ASP A 61 -28.94 -41.04 0.44
CA ASP A 61 -29.24 -41.21 -1.00
C ASP A 61 -28.09 -40.71 -1.88
N VAL A 62 -27.16 -41.62 -2.16
CA VAL A 62 -26.03 -41.42 -3.07
C VAL A 62 -26.45 -40.86 -4.44
N ASN A 63 -27.60 -41.28 -5.00
CA ASN A 63 -28.01 -40.84 -6.33
C ASN A 63 -28.42 -39.36 -6.36
N THR A 64 -29.00 -38.86 -5.27
CA THR A 64 -29.28 -37.42 -5.12
C THR A 64 -28.01 -36.64 -4.79
N LEU A 65 -27.09 -37.18 -3.99
CA LEU A 65 -25.78 -36.55 -3.75
C LEU A 65 -24.98 -36.38 -5.05
N GLU A 66 -24.88 -37.41 -5.90
CA GLU A 66 -24.17 -37.33 -7.18
C GLU A 66 -24.86 -36.41 -8.22
N ARG A 67 -26.18 -36.23 -8.10
CA ARG A 67 -26.94 -35.28 -8.92
C ARG A 67 -26.69 -33.84 -8.47
N VAL A 68 -26.86 -33.56 -7.18
CA VAL A 68 -26.75 -32.20 -6.61
C VAL A 68 -25.31 -31.70 -6.57
N MET A 69 -24.32 -32.58 -6.36
CA MET A 69 -22.91 -32.21 -6.27
C MET A 69 -22.17 -32.50 -7.58
N VAL A 70 -21.39 -31.55 -8.09
CA VAL A 70 -20.49 -31.80 -9.25
C VAL A 70 -19.38 -32.80 -8.86
N PRO A 71 -18.76 -33.53 -9.81
CA PRO A 71 -17.72 -34.52 -9.49
C PRO A 71 -16.57 -33.94 -8.67
N ASP A 72 -16.04 -32.79 -9.08
CA ASP A 72 -14.89 -32.11 -8.47
C ASP A 72 -15.27 -31.14 -7.32
N VAL A 73 -16.40 -31.39 -6.64
CA VAL A 73 -16.89 -30.53 -5.54
C VAL A 73 -15.87 -30.38 -4.41
N LEU A 74 -15.60 -29.14 -4.03
CA LEU A 74 -14.66 -28.80 -2.98
C LEU A 74 -15.33 -28.83 -1.60
N LEU A 75 -15.07 -29.86 -0.79
CA LEU A 75 -15.57 -29.94 0.59
C LEU A 75 -14.45 -29.60 1.56
N VAL A 76 -14.65 -28.55 2.37
CA VAL A 76 -13.66 -28.08 3.36
C VAL A 76 -14.31 -27.81 4.71
N VAL A 77 -13.84 -28.50 5.74
CA VAL A 77 -14.18 -28.21 7.14
C VAL A 77 -12.98 -27.53 7.80
N ALA A 78 -13.20 -26.40 8.46
CA ALA A 78 -12.17 -25.65 9.19
C ALA A 78 -12.56 -25.48 10.67
N ASP A 79 -11.63 -25.84 11.56
CA ASP A 79 -11.76 -25.65 13.01
C ASP A 79 -10.44 -25.12 13.62
N ALA A 80 -10.39 -24.98 14.94
CA ALA A 80 -9.24 -24.43 15.66
C ALA A 80 -7.95 -25.27 15.52
N SER A 81 -8.02 -26.51 15.03
CA SER A 81 -6.86 -27.37 14.75
C SER A 81 -6.34 -27.26 13.31
N GLY A 82 -7.11 -26.67 12.39
CA GLY A 82 -6.72 -26.46 11.00
C GLY A 82 -7.86 -26.64 10.00
N ARG A 83 -7.51 -26.99 8.76
CA ARG A 83 -8.48 -27.29 7.69
C ARG A 83 -8.34 -28.73 7.20
N ARG A 84 -9.46 -29.41 6.96
CA ARG A 84 -9.55 -30.70 6.28
C ARG A 84 -10.31 -30.52 4.97
N THR A 85 -9.69 -30.92 3.87
CA THR A 85 -10.34 -31.03 2.56
C THR A 85 -10.73 -32.49 2.31
N VAL A 86 -11.88 -32.72 1.69
CA VAL A 86 -12.42 -34.06 1.38
C VAL A 86 -12.96 -34.04 -0.05
N THR A 87 -12.70 -35.08 -0.84
CA THR A 87 -13.33 -35.24 -2.18
C THR A 87 -14.75 -35.80 -2.05
N ARG A 88 -15.60 -35.61 -3.08
CA ARG A 88 -16.97 -36.16 -3.13
C ARG A 88 -17.03 -37.64 -2.73
N ASP A 89 -16.18 -38.45 -3.36
CA ASP A 89 -16.20 -39.91 -3.21
C ASP A 89 -15.71 -40.35 -1.82
N GLN A 90 -14.73 -39.64 -1.24
CA GLN A 90 -14.29 -39.83 0.15
C GLN A 90 -15.39 -39.45 1.17
N PHE A 91 -16.19 -38.43 0.85
CA PHE A 91 -17.29 -37.96 1.69
C PHE A 91 -18.48 -38.94 1.63
N ILE A 92 -18.87 -39.38 0.43
CA ILE A 92 -19.89 -40.42 0.23
C ILE A 92 -19.47 -41.74 0.89
N ALA A 93 -18.21 -42.18 0.72
CA ALA A 93 -17.70 -43.38 1.39
C ALA A 93 -17.68 -43.24 2.93
N GLY A 94 -17.41 -42.04 3.45
CA GLY A 94 -17.50 -41.74 4.88
C GLY A 94 -18.93 -41.79 5.42
N LEU A 95 -19.91 -41.29 4.65
CA LEU A 95 -21.34 -41.34 4.99
C LEU A 95 -21.87 -42.78 5.00
N LEU A 96 -21.50 -43.59 4.00
CA LEU A 96 -21.89 -45.00 3.92
C LEU A 96 -21.21 -45.89 4.97
N GLY A 97 -20.05 -45.46 5.49
CA GLY A 97 -19.32 -46.14 6.57
C GLY A 97 -19.73 -45.74 7.99
N SER A 98 -20.81 -44.97 8.16
CA SER A 98 -21.30 -44.48 9.45
C SER A 98 -22.74 -44.91 9.70
N ASP A 99 -23.02 -45.54 10.84
CA ASP A 99 -24.38 -45.97 11.22
C ASP A 99 -25.24 -44.88 11.89
N LEU A 100 -24.63 -43.76 12.30
CA LEU A 100 -25.24 -42.64 13.03
C LEU A 100 -26.39 -41.93 12.27
N ASP A 101 -27.44 -41.48 12.97
CA ASP A 101 -28.49 -40.58 12.43
C ASP A 101 -27.95 -39.14 12.39
N ILE A 102 -27.64 -38.62 11.20
CA ILE A 102 -27.00 -37.30 11.02
C ILE A 102 -27.99 -36.33 10.36
N GLU A 103 -28.29 -35.23 11.07
CA GLU A 103 -29.22 -34.19 10.61
C GLU A 103 -28.51 -32.82 10.63
N GLU A 104 -28.21 -32.28 9.44
CA GLU A 104 -27.58 -30.96 9.26
C GLU A 104 -28.65 -29.93 8.89
N ARG A 105 -28.66 -28.79 9.59
CA ARG A 105 -29.75 -27.81 9.54
C ARG A 105 -29.21 -26.39 9.50
N ILE A 106 -29.80 -25.55 8.65
CA ILE A 106 -29.44 -24.14 8.48
C ILE A 106 -30.60 -23.19 8.79
N TRP A 107 -30.29 -21.95 9.12
CA TRP A 107 -31.30 -20.91 9.30
C TRP A 107 -30.78 -19.54 8.89
N ARG A 108 -31.66 -18.65 8.43
CA ARG A 108 -31.31 -17.32 7.91
C ARG A 108 -30.25 -17.38 6.78
N PRO A 109 -30.51 -18.11 5.68
CA PRO A 109 -29.61 -18.15 4.55
C PRO A 109 -29.51 -16.77 3.86
N GLU A 110 -28.32 -16.20 3.89
CA GLU A 110 -27.93 -15.06 3.05
C GLU A 110 -27.60 -15.62 1.65
N VAL A 111 -28.35 -15.24 0.62
CA VAL A 111 -28.16 -15.71 -0.75
C VAL A 111 -27.70 -14.55 -1.64
N ALA A 112 -26.80 -14.85 -2.58
CA ALA A 112 -26.40 -13.94 -3.65
C ALA A 112 -26.31 -14.73 -4.97
N ILE A 113 -26.86 -14.17 -6.05
CA ILE A 113 -26.90 -14.80 -7.38
C ILE A 113 -26.32 -13.80 -8.40
N ASP A 114 -25.39 -14.26 -9.23
CA ASP A 114 -24.84 -13.52 -10.36
C ASP A 114 -24.79 -14.45 -11.60
N GLY A 115 -25.75 -14.25 -12.51
CA GLY A 115 -25.88 -15.05 -13.73
C GLY A 115 -25.94 -16.57 -13.44
N PRO A 116 -24.97 -17.37 -13.90
CA PRO A 116 -24.91 -18.82 -13.67
C PRO A 116 -24.22 -19.21 -12.35
N LEU A 117 -23.90 -18.26 -11.46
CA LEU A 117 -23.24 -18.49 -10.17
C LEU A 117 -24.18 -18.09 -9.02
N ALA A 118 -24.16 -18.86 -7.93
CA ALA A 118 -24.81 -18.49 -6.68
C ALA A 118 -23.94 -18.84 -5.46
N THR A 119 -24.09 -18.07 -4.40
CA THR A 119 -23.52 -18.36 -3.07
C THR A 119 -24.61 -18.27 -2.02
N LEU A 120 -24.68 -19.26 -1.13
CA LEU A 120 -25.50 -19.28 0.06
C LEU A 120 -24.58 -19.31 1.29
N ARG A 121 -24.85 -18.44 2.27
CA ARG A 121 -24.16 -18.41 3.56
C ARG A 121 -25.19 -18.53 4.69
N ALA A 122 -24.99 -19.46 5.62
CA ALA A 122 -25.93 -19.65 6.73
C ALA A 122 -25.24 -20.16 8.01
N PRO A 123 -25.66 -19.71 9.20
CA PRO A 123 -25.50 -20.48 10.44
C PRO A 123 -26.07 -21.90 10.30
N TYR A 124 -25.36 -22.89 10.84
CA TYR A 124 -25.80 -24.29 10.85
C TYR A 124 -25.62 -24.97 12.21
N ASP A 125 -26.36 -26.05 12.46
CA ASP A 125 -26.01 -27.09 13.43
C ASP A 125 -26.15 -28.51 12.86
N VAL A 126 -25.22 -29.39 13.23
CA VAL A 126 -25.25 -30.82 12.95
C VAL A 126 -25.66 -31.55 14.22
N GLN A 127 -26.73 -32.34 14.11
CA GLN A 127 -27.14 -33.31 15.11
C GLN A 127 -26.68 -34.72 14.74
N VAL A 128 -26.39 -35.50 15.77
CA VAL A 128 -25.99 -36.91 15.71
C VAL A 128 -26.85 -37.65 16.72
N ASP A 129 -27.63 -38.62 16.27
CA ASP A 129 -28.58 -39.41 17.07
C ASP A 129 -29.57 -38.55 17.88
N GLY A 130 -29.87 -37.34 17.39
CA GLY A 130 -30.74 -36.34 18.03
C GLY A 130 -30.05 -35.38 19.01
N GLU A 131 -28.76 -35.56 19.31
CA GLU A 131 -27.98 -34.61 20.10
C GLU A 131 -27.12 -33.70 19.21
N ARG A 132 -26.95 -32.42 19.60
CA ARG A 132 -26.14 -31.46 18.84
C ARG A 132 -24.65 -31.81 18.93
N SER A 133 -24.07 -32.27 17.83
CA SER A 133 -22.65 -32.62 17.72
C SER A 133 -21.76 -31.38 17.60
N HIS A 134 -22.10 -30.48 16.68
CA HIS A 134 -21.36 -29.25 16.42
C HIS A 134 -22.21 -28.25 15.64
N CYS A 135 -21.67 -27.06 15.42
CA CYS A 135 -22.32 -25.97 14.70
C CYS A 135 -21.27 -25.08 14.02
N GLY A 136 -21.75 -24.12 13.24
CA GLY A 136 -20.84 -23.17 12.62
C GLY A 136 -21.50 -22.10 11.77
N THR A 137 -20.93 -21.93 10.60
CA THR A 137 -21.44 -21.19 9.46
C THR A 137 -20.92 -21.89 8.21
N ASP A 138 -21.84 -22.19 7.30
CA ASP A 138 -21.57 -22.73 5.97
C ASP A 138 -21.50 -21.63 4.94
N VAL A 139 -20.67 -21.85 3.93
CA VAL A 139 -20.69 -21.15 2.65
C VAL A 139 -20.77 -22.21 1.56
N VAL A 140 -21.91 -22.29 0.91
CA VAL A 140 -22.18 -23.18 -0.22
C VAL A 140 -22.12 -22.37 -1.50
N GLN A 141 -21.33 -22.82 -2.48
CA GLN A 141 -21.29 -22.22 -3.82
C GLN A 141 -21.92 -23.18 -4.81
N LEU A 142 -22.74 -22.64 -5.70
CA LEU A 142 -23.50 -23.38 -6.70
C LEU A 142 -23.29 -22.76 -8.08
N VAL A 143 -23.30 -23.60 -9.12
CA VAL A 143 -23.32 -23.15 -10.53
C VAL A 143 -24.54 -23.72 -11.24
N ARG A 144 -25.01 -23.03 -12.28
CA ARG A 144 -26.11 -23.48 -13.13
C ARG A 144 -25.57 -24.40 -14.23
N ASP A 145 -26.02 -25.66 -14.22
CA ASP A 145 -25.64 -26.74 -15.13
C ASP A 145 -26.90 -27.19 -15.90
N GLY A 146 -27.08 -26.65 -17.10
CA GLY A 146 -28.36 -26.71 -17.82
C GLY A 146 -29.46 -25.97 -17.07
N ASP A 147 -30.61 -26.62 -16.88
CA ASP A 147 -31.75 -26.04 -16.18
C ASP A 147 -31.64 -26.10 -14.64
N ALA A 148 -30.65 -26.80 -14.08
CA ALA A 148 -30.51 -27.08 -12.65
C ALA A 148 -29.32 -26.37 -11.99
N TRP A 149 -29.42 -26.09 -10.69
CA TRP A 149 -28.28 -25.69 -9.87
C TRP A 149 -27.56 -26.90 -9.28
N ARG A 150 -26.22 -26.82 -9.21
CA ARG A 150 -25.36 -27.88 -8.65
C ARG A 150 -24.27 -27.29 -7.76
N VAL A 151 -24.03 -27.94 -6.64
CA VAL A 151 -23.06 -27.54 -5.62
C VAL A 151 -21.63 -27.81 -6.11
N VAL A 152 -20.79 -26.77 -6.10
CA VAL A 152 -19.36 -26.83 -6.48
C VAL A 152 -18.42 -26.67 -5.29
N SER A 153 -18.89 -26.09 -4.19
CA SER A 153 -18.11 -25.94 -2.96
C SER A 153 -19.02 -25.95 -1.73
N VAL A 154 -18.59 -26.62 -0.66
CA VAL A 154 -19.15 -26.49 0.69
C VAL A 154 -17.98 -26.22 1.64
N VAL A 155 -17.93 -25.02 2.18
CA VAL A 155 -16.91 -24.60 3.16
C VAL A 155 -17.60 -24.31 4.48
N SER A 156 -17.36 -25.18 5.47
CA SER A 156 -17.94 -25.04 6.81
C SER A 156 -16.88 -24.67 7.84
N SER A 157 -17.23 -23.71 8.70
CA SER A 157 -16.53 -23.50 9.98
C SER A 157 -17.11 -24.44 11.03
N LYS A 158 -16.30 -24.99 11.94
CA LYS A 158 -16.77 -25.96 12.95
C LYS A 158 -16.37 -25.56 14.37
N ARG A 159 -17.35 -25.55 15.27
CA ARG A 159 -17.20 -25.37 16.73
C ARG A 159 -18.20 -26.21 17.51
N VAL A 160 -17.83 -26.62 18.72
CA VAL A 160 -18.68 -27.41 19.65
C VAL A 160 -19.30 -26.56 20.76
N THR A 161 -18.95 -25.28 20.83
CA THR A 161 -19.43 -24.29 21.81
C THR A 161 -19.80 -22.99 21.12
N GLY A 162 -20.67 -22.17 21.73
CA GLY A 162 -21.15 -20.94 21.08
C GLY A 162 -22.07 -21.23 19.88
N CYS A 163 -22.93 -22.23 20.04
CA CYS A 163 -23.89 -22.64 19.03
C CYS A 163 -25.24 -21.94 19.24
N THR A 164 -25.60 -21.05 18.33
CA THR A 164 -26.94 -20.46 18.21
C THR A 164 -27.98 -21.52 17.85
N SER A 165 -29.26 -21.14 17.84
CA SER A 165 -30.38 -21.94 17.31
C SER A 165 -31.20 -21.07 16.34
N PRO A 166 -32.09 -21.66 15.53
CA PRO A 166 -33.12 -20.93 14.79
C PRO A 166 -33.86 -19.90 15.63
N ASP A 167 -34.31 -20.31 16.82
CA ASP A 167 -35.11 -19.51 17.76
C ASP A 167 -34.29 -18.44 18.50
N ALA A 168 -32.98 -18.38 18.30
CA ALA A 168 -32.14 -17.38 18.94
C ALA A 168 -32.47 -15.98 18.39
N PRO A 169 -32.78 -14.99 19.26
CA PRO A 169 -33.20 -13.67 18.82
C PRO A 169 -32.09 -12.96 18.02
N VAL A 170 -32.49 -12.22 16.99
CA VAL A 170 -31.57 -11.42 16.17
C VAL A 170 -31.03 -10.26 17.00
N VAL A 171 -29.82 -10.41 17.52
CA VAL A 171 -29.08 -9.34 18.23
C VAL A 171 -28.25 -8.56 17.21
N PRO A 172 -28.54 -7.26 16.94
CA PRO A 172 -27.70 -6.45 16.06
C PRO A 172 -26.32 -6.26 16.68
N SER A 173 -25.26 -6.64 15.96
CA SER A 173 -23.89 -6.73 16.49
C SER A 173 -23.23 -5.36 16.73
N ARG A 174 -23.56 -4.71 17.85
CA ARG A 174 -22.90 -3.48 18.32
C ARG A 174 -21.56 -3.79 18.97
N LEU A 175 -20.46 -3.59 18.23
CA LEU A 175 -19.10 -3.69 18.76
C LEU A 175 -18.68 -2.40 19.49
N THR A 176 -18.72 -2.42 20.83
CA THR A 176 -18.31 -1.29 21.69
C THR A 176 -17.11 -1.60 22.58
N SER A 177 -15.99 -0.91 22.30
CA SER A 177 -14.95 -0.43 23.23
C SER A 177 -14.51 -1.27 24.46
N LEU A 178 -13.33 -1.91 24.30
CA LEU A 178 -12.10 -1.73 25.09
C LEU A 178 -12.12 -1.70 26.64
N GLU A 179 -11.30 -2.56 27.24
CA GLU A 179 -10.32 -2.21 28.29
C GLU A 179 -8.91 -2.78 27.92
N ARG A 180 -7.84 -2.44 28.66
CA ARG A 180 -6.42 -2.62 28.25
C ARG A 180 -5.58 -3.18 29.43
N HIS A 181 -4.73 -4.20 29.31
CA HIS A 181 -3.30 -4.22 28.90
C HIS A 181 -2.67 -5.55 29.43
N PRO A 182 -1.42 -5.99 29.10
CA PRO A 182 -0.61 -5.84 27.88
C PRO A 182 0.05 -7.15 27.32
N VAL A 183 0.25 -7.21 25.99
CA VAL A 183 1.44 -7.63 25.18
C VAL A 183 2.50 -8.57 25.85
N PRO A 184 3.01 -9.70 25.24
CA PRO A 184 3.36 -9.84 23.80
C PRO A 184 3.07 -11.19 23.06
N ALA A 185 2.65 -11.08 21.79
CA ALA A 185 2.99 -11.96 20.66
C ALA A 185 2.40 -11.33 19.38
N ASP A 186 3.13 -11.29 18.26
CA ASP A 186 2.84 -10.31 17.19
C ASP A 186 1.77 -10.69 16.15
N ALA A 187 1.01 -9.64 15.79
CA ALA A 187 0.45 -9.40 14.45
C ALA A 187 -0.48 -10.45 13.80
N ALA A 188 -1.39 -11.07 14.56
CA ALA A 188 -2.62 -11.62 13.96
C ALA A 188 -3.55 -10.47 13.50
N VAL A 189 -3.57 -10.16 12.20
CA VAL A 189 -4.36 -9.05 11.64
C VAL A 189 -5.87 -9.35 11.76
N THR A 190 -6.57 -8.58 12.58
CA THR A 190 -8.04 -8.67 12.71
C THR A 190 -8.73 -8.02 11.51
N GLY A 191 -9.19 -8.84 10.56
CA GLY A 191 -9.97 -8.38 9.41
C GLY A 191 -11.33 -7.80 9.80
N ARG A 192 -11.39 -6.48 10.01
CA ARG A 192 -12.54 -5.69 9.58
C ARG A 192 -12.25 -5.23 8.15
N GLU A 193 -13.20 -5.38 7.24
CA GLU A 193 -13.13 -4.64 5.98
C GLU A 193 -13.16 -3.14 6.30
N ARG A 194 -12.15 -2.41 5.81
CA ARG A 194 -12.05 -0.96 6.03
C ARG A 194 -13.05 -0.27 5.11
N GLN A 195 -14.14 0.23 5.67
CA GLN A 195 -15.07 1.09 4.94
C GLN A 195 -14.40 2.45 4.64
N TRP A 196 -13.79 2.52 3.46
CA TRP A 196 -13.25 3.73 2.87
C TRP A 196 -14.33 4.78 2.63
N SER A 197 -13.93 6.06 2.54
CA SER A 197 -14.82 7.15 2.14
C SER A 197 -15.46 6.88 0.78
N VAL A 198 -16.79 6.83 0.72
CA VAL A 198 -17.57 6.72 -0.54
C VAL A 198 -17.47 7.97 -1.42
N HIS A 199 -16.92 9.07 -0.90
CA HIS A 199 -16.62 10.31 -1.63
C HIS A 199 -15.14 10.38 -2.06
N GLY A 200 -14.42 9.26 -2.03
CA GLY A 200 -13.00 9.21 -2.38
C GLY A 200 -12.08 9.83 -1.31
N PRO A 201 -10.78 10.02 -1.65
CA PRO A 201 -9.78 10.56 -0.74
C PRO A 201 -9.96 12.07 -0.54
N ARG A 202 -10.29 12.48 0.68
CA ARG A 202 -10.24 13.88 1.09
C ARG A 202 -8.80 14.41 1.09
N ASN A 203 -7.86 13.57 1.52
CA ASN A 203 -6.43 13.85 1.56
C ASN A 203 -5.66 12.86 0.67
N ILE A 204 -4.63 13.33 -0.01
CA ILE A 204 -3.75 12.50 -0.85
C ILE A 204 -2.30 12.76 -0.44
N VAL A 205 -1.52 11.70 -0.23
CA VAL A 205 -0.07 11.77 -0.15
C VAL A 205 0.52 11.03 -1.34
N LEU A 206 1.24 11.75 -2.20
CA LEU A 206 2.12 11.16 -3.19
C LEU A 206 3.53 11.08 -2.58
N VAL A 207 4.16 9.92 -2.70
CA VAL A 207 5.55 9.71 -2.28
C VAL A 207 6.36 9.32 -3.51
N ILE A 208 7.40 10.10 -3.81
CA ILE A 208 8.38 9.78 -4.85
C ILE A 208 9.68 9.40 -4.16
N ALA A 209 10.09 8.14 -4.30
CA ALA A 209 11.40 7.68 -3.88
C ALA A 209 12.35 7.76 -5.09
N ASP A 210 13.04 8.89 -5.24
CA ASP A 210 13.92 9.18 -6.40
C ASP A 210 14.89 7.99 -6.62
N GLY A 211 14.89 7.39 -7.81
CA GLY A 211 15.73 6.22 -8.14
C GLY A 211 15.33 4.85 -7.55
N PHE A 212 14.20 4.70 -6.84
CA PHE A 212 13.79 3.45 -6.16
C PHE A 212 13.16 2.37 -7.07
N GLY A 213 14.00 1.53 -7.69
CA GLY A 213 13.55 0.34 -8.42
C GLY A 213 13.28 -0.91 -7.57
N PHE A 214 12.74 -1.96 -8.20
CA PHE A 214 12.47 -3.26 -7.54
C PHE A 214 13.70 -3.92 -6.89
N ALA A 215 14.92 -3.64 -7.38
CA ALA A 215 16.15 -4.08 -6.75
C ALA A 215 16.39 -3.42 -5.38
N ALA A 216 16.08 -2.13 -5.26
CA ALA A 216 16.15 -1.40 -4.00
C ALA A 216 15.09 -1.89 -3.00
N LEU A 217 13.85 -2.14 -3.47
CA LEU A 217 12.82 -2.82 -2.65
C LEU A 217 13.30 -4.19 -2.16
N ARG A 218 13.94 -4.99 -3.02
CA ARG A 218 14.52 -6.28 -2.61
C ARG A 218 15.68 -6.12 -1.63
N ALA A 219 16.50 -5.09 -1.75
CA ALA A 219 17.57 -4.80 -0.80
C ALA A 219 17.00 -4.41 0.57
N LEU A 220 16.01 -3.51 0.61
CA LEU A 220 15.30 -3.10 1.84
C LEU A 220 14.70 -4.30 2.60
N ARG A 221 14.08 -5.27 1.91
CA ARG A 221 13.63 -6.52 2.56
C ARG A 221 14.78 -7.25 3.29
N ALA A 222 16.01 -7.22 2.76
CA ALA A 222 17.20 -7.81 3.39
C ALA A 222 17.93 -6.88 4.39
N VAL A 223 17.49 -5.63 4.54
CA VAL A 223 17.86 -4.74 5.65
C VAL A 223 17.01 -5.04 6.87
N ARG A 224 15.70 -5.27 6.66
CA ARG A 224 14.68 -5.52 7.69
C ARG A 224 14.34 -7.01 7.92
N ASP A 225 15.17 -7.90 7.40
CA ASP A 225 15.15 -9.37 7.58
C ASP A 225 15.51 -9.74 9.03
N ASP A 226 14.69 -10.52 9.71
CA ASP A 226 15.09 -11.17 10.97
C ASP A 226 15.77 -12.51 10.65
N PRO A 227 17.10 -12.63 10.80
CA PRO A 227 17.85 -13.82 10.40
C PRO A 227 17.57 -15.05 11.30
N THR A 228 16.69 -14.93 12.29
CA THR A 228 16.20 -16.06 13.10
C THR A 228 14.94 -16.73 12.52
N THR A 229 14.24 -16.08 11.59
CA THR A 229 13.01 -16.63 10.99
C THR A 229 13.32 -17.55 9.79
N PRO A 230 12.40 -18.44 9.39
CA PRO A 230 12.64 -19.36 8.28
C PRO A 230 12.40 -18.74 6.89
N ARG A 231 11.95 -17.48 6.80
CA ARG A 231 11.57 -16.80 5.55
C ARG A 231 11.71 -15.29 5.69
N LEU A 232 12.43 -14.68 4.74
CA LEU A 232 12.50 -13.24 4.50
C LEU A 232 11.16 -12.52 4.74
N GLU A 233 11.17 -11.54 5.64
CA GLU A 233 10.02 -10.71 5.95
C GLU A 233 9.56 -9.86 4.75
N MET A 234 8.24 -9.65 4.67
CA MET A 234 7.62 -8.70 3.75
C MET A 234 7.30 -7.40 4.50
N THR A 235 7.83 -6.30 3.98
CA THR A 235 7.64 -4.93 4.49
C THR A 235 6.19 -4.46 4.33
N ARG A 236 5.86 -3.26 4.84
CA ARG A 236 4.53 -2.66 4.55
C ARG A 236 4.37 -2.28 3.07
N LEU A 237 5.45 -1.83 2.43
CA LEU A 237 5.50 -1.57 0.98
C LEU A 237 5.04 -2.81 0.18
N ASP A 238 5.54 -4.00 0.56
CA ASP A 238 5.20 -5.27 -0.10
C ASP A 238 3.72 -5.67 0.06
N ARG A 239 3.06 -5.25 1.14
CA ARG A 239 1.63 -5.53 1.41
C ARG A 239 0.69 -4.57 0.70
N HIS A 240 1.22 -3.48 0.15
CA HIS A 240 0.49 -2.42 -0.53
C HIS A 240 0.98 -2.22 -1.98
N LEU A 241 1.83 -3.11 -2.49
CA LEU A 241 2.26 -3.17 -3.88
C LEU A 241 1.09 -3.59 -4.77
N VAL A 242 0.68 -2.70 -5.67
CA VAL A 242 -0.50 -2.86 -6.53
C VAL A 242 -0.15 -2.97 -8.02
N GLY A 243 1.05 -2.53 -8.43
CA GLY A 243 1.37 -2.40 -9.84
C GLY A 243 2.82 -2.03 -10.16
N THR A 244 3.03 -1.55 -11.39
CA THR A 244 4.29 -0.96 -11.86
C THR A 244 4.05 0.33 -12.64
N VAL A 245 5.09 1.19 -12.70
CA VAL A 245 5.08 2.42 -13.51
C VAL A 245 6.20 2.39 -14.54
N ALA A 246 5.85 2.54 -15.83
CA ALA A 246 6.79 2.87 -16.88
C ALA A 246 7.06 4.39 -16.88
N THR A 247 8.33 4.76 -16.99
CA THR A 247 8.80 6.10 -16.62
C THR A 247 9.31 6.94 -17.78
N ASP A 248 9.17 6.47 -19.03
CA ASP A 248 9.73 7.10 -20.23
C ASP A 248 9.47 8.62 -20.36
N PRO A 249 10.47 9.38 -20.84
CA PRO A 249 10.29 10.78 -21.19
C PRO A 249 9.70 10.93 -22.60
N ALA A 250 9.37 12.16 -22.99
CA ALA A 250 9.00 12.46 -24.37
C ALA A 250 10.23 12.67 -25.28
N GLY A 251 10.03 12.42 -26.58
CA GLY A 251 10.95 12.80 -27.65
C GLY A 251 11.96 11.71 -28.05
N PRO A 252 12.72 11.93 -29.13
CA PRO A 252 13.58 10.91 -29.75
C PRO A 252 14.92 10.69 -29.04
N ALA A 253 15.13 11.30 -27.86
CA ALA A 253 16.45 11.42 -27.23
C ALA A 253 16.75 10.37 -26.16
N GLY A 254 15.76 9.63 -25.67
CA GLY A 254 16.01 8.56 -24.69
C GLY A 254 14.75 7.80 -24.27
N THR A 255 14.94 6.53 -23.92
CA THR A 255 13.99 5.68 -23.17
C THR A 255 14.37 5.64 -21.67
N ILE A 256 15.17 6.61 -21.23
CA ILE A 256 15.63 6.76 -19.84
C ILE A 256 15.34 8.21 -19.48
N THR A 257 14.42 8.39 -18.55
CA THR A 257 13.98 9.71 -18.08
C THR A 257 15.00 10.34 -17.13
N ASP A 258 14.77 11.60 -16.76
CA ASP A 258 15.31 12.19 -15.54
C ASP A 258 14.17 12.60 -14.60
N SER A 259 14.50 12.87 -13.33
CA SER A 259 13.55 13.33 -12.30
C SER A 259 12.68 14.50 -12.76
N ALA A 260 13.20 15.42 -13.59
CA ALA A 260 12.43 16.54 -14.11
C ALA A 260 11.32 16.12 -15.08
N ALA A 261 11.64 15.30 -16.09
CA ALA A 261 10.64 14.81 -17.04
C ALA A 261 9.64 13.86 -16.38
N ALA A 262 10.10 12.98 -15.49
CA ALA A 262 9.26 12.03 -14.78
C ALA A 262 8.32 12.71 -13.78
N ALA A 263 8.82 13.62 -12.94
CA ALA A 263 8.00 14.38 -12.01
C ALA A 263 7.04 15.33 -12.75
N THR A 264 7.45 15.93 -13.86
CA THR A 264 6.52 16.72 -14.70
C THR A 264 5.39 15.85 -15.25
N ALA A 265 5.67 14.63 -15.69
CA ALA A 265 4.63 13.69 -16.13
C ALA A 265 3.66 13.32 -14.98
N MET A 266 4.17 13.08 -13.76
CA MET A 266 3.36 12.77 -12.57
C MET A 266 2.62 13.98 -11.99
N ALA A 267 3.12 15.20 -12.21
CA ALA A 267 2.49 16.44 -11.78
C ALA A 267 1.41 16.93 -12.76
N THR A 268 1.51 16.62 -14.06
CA THR A 268 0.72 17.29 -15.12
C THR A 268 -0.03 16.35 -16.07
N GLY A 269 0.31 15.06 -16.10
CA GLY A 269 -0.23 14.09 -17.07
C GLY A 269 0.37 14.20 -18.47
N VAL A 270 1.41 15.01 -18.66
CA VAL A 270 2.06 15.25 -19.96
C VAL A 270 3.54 14.88 -19.89
N SER A 271 3.95 13.85 -20.65
CA SER A 271 5.36 13.52 -20.84
C SER A 271 6.12 14.69 -21.47
N THR A 272 7.30 15.01 -20.94
CA THR A 272 8.16 16.09 -21.45
C THR A 272 9.59 15.62 -21.69
N LEU A 273 10.45 16.45 -22.28
CA LEU A 273 11.85 16.12 -22.54
C LEU A 273 12.66 16.18 -21.23
N ASN A 274 13.71 15.36 -21.10
CA ASN A 274 14.60 15.38 -19.92
C ASN A 274 15.11 16.80 -19.61
N GLY A 275 15.19 17.12 -18.32
CA GLY A 275 15.60 18.42 -17.80
C GLY A 275 14.49 19.48 -17.73
N ARG A 276 13.26 19.20 -18.19
CA ARG A 276 12.14 20.16 -18.15
C ARG A 276 11.30 20.01 -16.89
N VAL A 277 10.95 21.14 -16.29
CA VAL A 277 10.23 21.25 -15.02
C VAL A 277 8.89 21.93 -15.28
N GLY A 278 7.77 21.22 -15.07
CA GLY A 278 6.42 21.80 -15.16
C GLY A 278 6.02 22.35 -16.54
N VAL A 279 6.74 21.99 -17.62
CA VAL A 279 6.52 22.50 -18.99
C VAL A 279 6.45 21.38 -20.03
N ASP A 280 5.69 21.61 -21.09
CA ASP A 280 5.57 20.69 -22.22
C ASP A 280 6.87 20.59 -23.06
N PRO A 281 6.97 19.67 -24.04
CA PRO A 281 8.12 19.56 -24.93
C PRO A 281 8.47 20.83 -25.72
N THR A 282 7.56 21.79 -25.85
CA THR A 282 7.82 23.09 -26.52
C THR A 282 8.30 24.16 -25.54
N GLY A 283 7.98 24.03 -24.25
CA GLY A 283 8.37 24.94 -23.17
C GLY A 283 7.21 25.77 -22.62
N ARG A 284 5.96 25.39 -22.92
CA ARG A 284 4.76 26.04 -22.36
C ARG A 284 4.47 25.50 -20.95
N PRO A 285 4.18 26.35 -19.96
CA PRO A 285 3.68 25.93 -18.65
C PRO A 285 2.48 24.99 -18.75
N LEU A 286 2.42 24.04 -17.82
CA LEU A 286 1.37 23.05 -17.68
C LEU A 286 0.71 23.19 -16.31
N VAL A 287 -0.62 23.01 -16.25
CA VAL A 287 -1.35 22.96 -14.97
C VAL A 287 -0.98 21.68 -14.23
N THR A 288 -0.67 21.81 -12.94
CA THR A 288 -0.30 20.69 -12.07
C THR A 288 -1.48 20.17 -11.23
N VAL A 289 -1.32 18.98 -10.65
CA VAL A 289 -2.20 18.44 -9.61
C VAL A 289 -2.27 19.36 -8.39
N PHE A 290 -1.22 20.12 -8.08
CA PHE A 290 -1.22 21.09 -6.97
C PHE A 290 -2.08 22.31 -7.29
N ASP A 291 -1.98 22.86 -8.51
CA ASP A 291 -2.86 23.95 -8.97
C ASP A 291 -4.33 23.52 -8.88
N ARG A 292 -4.66 22.33 -9.41
CA ARG A 292 -6.04 21.79 -9.34
C ARG A 292 -6.49 21.49 -7.91
N ALA A 293 -5.58 21.15 -7.01
CA ALA A 293 -5.91 20.95 -5.60
C ALA A 293 -6.25 22.27 -4.90
N VAL A 294 -5.49 23.34 -5.18
CA VAL A 294 -5.76 24.69 -4.67
C VAL A 294 -7.03 25.30 -5.30
N ASP A 295 -7.30 25.05 -6.59
CA ASP A 295 -8.60 25.36 -7.24
C ASP A 295 -9.80 24.73 -6.51
N ARG A 296 -9.61 23.55 -5.89
CA ARG A 296 -10.64 22.85 -5.09
C ARG A 296 -10.52 23.15 -3.59
N GLY A 297 -9.78 24.20 -3.20
CA GLY A 297 -9.64 24.67 -1.82
C GLY A 297 -8.87 23.72 -0.88
N LYS A 298 -8.15 22.74 -1.43
CA LYS A 298 -7.26 21.85 -0.65
C LYS A 298 -5.96 22.60 -0.32
N ARG A 299 -5.38 22.32 0.85
CA ARG A 299 -4.01 22.75 1.16
C ARG A 299 -3.01 21.89 0.39
N VAL A 300 -1.90 22.45 -0.06
CA VAL A 300 -0.82 21.67 -0.70
C VAL A 300 0.53 21.88 -0.04
N GLY A 301 1.42 20.89 -0.10
CA GLY A 301 2.72 20.97 0.57
C GLY A 301 3.79 20.04 -0.01
N LEU A 302 5.05 20.40 0.27
CA LEU A 302 6.25 19.65 -0.13
C LEU A 302 7.05 19.23 1.11
N VAL A 303 7.56 17.99 1.12
CA VAL A 303 8.53 17.49 2.09
C VAL A 303 9.60 16.69 1.36
N VAL A 304 10.86 17.15 1.33
CA VAL A 304 11.93 16.53 0.53
C VAL A 304 13.27 16.50 1.27
N THR A 305 14.16 15.59 0.86
CA THR A 305 15.55 15.54 1.38
C THR A 305 16.57 16.26 0.49
N SER A 306 16.21 16.61 -0.74
CA SER A 306 16.98 17.49 -1.64
C SER A 306 16.80 18.97 -1.28
N ALA A 307 17.32 19.86 -2.12
CA ALA A 307 16.79 21.23 -2.18
C ALA A 307 15.31 21.19 -2.60
N ILE A 308 14.47 22.08 -2.06
CA ILE A 308 13.07 22.19 -2.53
C ILE A 308 12.97 22.67 -3.99
N THR A 309 13.99 23.35 -4.49
CA THR A 309 14.15 23.72 -5.91
C THR A 309 14.66 22.59 -6.81
N HIS A 310 14.93 21.41 -6.26
CA HIS A 310 15.28 20.24 -7.06
C HIS A 310 14.11 19.84 -7.98
N ALA A 311 14.41 19.09 -9.04
CA ALA A 311 13.49 18.88 -10.15
C ALA A 311 12.13 18.27 -9.73
N THR A 312 12.15 17.27 -8.85
CA THR A 312 10.97 16.54 -8.41
C THR A 312 9.97 17.43 -7.68
N PRO A 313 10.32 18.12 -6.57
CA PRO A 313 9.42 19.11 -5.96
C PRO A 313 9.09 20.30 -6.87
N ALA A 314 10.06 20.81 -7.63
CA ALA A 314 9.85 21.97 -8.50
C ALA A 314 8.81 21.70 -9.61
N ALA A 315 8.71 20.48 -10.13
CA ALA A 315 7.77 20.12 -11.19
C ALA A 315 6.27 20.22 -10.78
N PHE A 316 5.99 20.29 -9.47
CA PHE A 316 4.64 20.47 -8.93
C PHE A 316 4.28 21.94 -8.63
N VAL A 317 5.23 22.90 -8.76
CA VAL A 317 5.03 24.29 -8.29
C VAL A 317 5.69 25.38 -9.13
N ALA A 318 6.51 25.02 -10.11
CA ALA A 318 7.27 25.96 -10.92
C ALA A 318 7.44 25.45 -12.36
N HIS A 319 7.69 26.38 -13.28
CA HIS A 319 7.80 26.10 -14.71
C HIS A 319 9.15 26.60 -15.24
N HIS A 320 9.97 25.69 -15.77
CA HIS A 320 11.19 26.06 -16.50
C HIS A 320 11.64 24.98 -17.50
N ILE A 321 12.29 25.40 -18.59
CA ILE A 321 12.79 24.50 -19.65
C ILE A 321 14.08 23.76 -19.29
N ASP A 322 14.66 24.06 -18.13
CA ASP A 322 15.94 23.56 -17.63
C ASP A 322 15.93 23.51 -16.08
N ARG A 323 16.09 22.30 -15.51
CA ARG A 323 16.14 22.00 -14.08
C ARG A 323 17.32 22.63 -13.33
N ALA A 324 18.36 23.10 -14.04
CA ALA A 324 19.53 23.71 -13.41
C ALA A 324 19.29 25.15 -12.92
N GLN A 325 18.22 25.83 -13.36
CA GLN A 325 17.94 27.23 -13.00
C GLN A 325 17.28 27.38 -11.63
N GLY A 326 17.93 26.87 -10.58
CA GLY A 326 17.41 26.83 -9.20
C GLY A 326 16.93 28.18 -8.66
N ASP A 327 17.60 29.28 -9.03
CA ASP A 327 17.19 30.65 -8.68
C ASP A 327 15.85 31.04 -9.31
N ALA A 328 15.69 30.80 -10.61
CA ALA A 328 14.47 31.11 -11.36
C ALA A 328 13.30 30.17 -11.00
N LEU A 329 13.60 28.99 -10.46
CA LEU A 329 12.62 28.12 -9.83
C LEU A 329 12.22 28.66 -8.44
N ALA A 330 13.18 29.06 -7.59
CA ALA A 330 12.92 29.64 -6.27
C ALA A 330 12.09 30.93 -6.35
N ASP A 331 12.36 31.79 -7.33
CA ASP A 331 11.61 33.03 -7.54
C ASP A 331 10.10 32.79 -7.78
N GLN A 332 9.70 31.59 -8.24
CA GLN A 332 8.29 31.21 -8.45
C GLN A 332 7.59 30.79 -7.14
N TYR A 333 8.30 30.28 -6.13
CA TYR A 333 7.73 29.85 -4.84
C TYR A 333 7.03 30.95 -4.04
N VAL A 334 7.38 32.22 -4.30
CA VAL A 334 6.79 33.40 -3.64
C VAL A 334 5.75 34.12 -4.49
N MET A 335 5.45 33.62 -5.70
CA MET A 335 4.49 34.26 -6.60
C MET A 335 3.04 33.94 -6.19
N PRO A 336 2.07 34.85 -6.40
CA PRO A 336 0.67 34.57 -6.15
C PRO A 336 0.14 33.51 -7.12
N ALA A 337 -0.57 32.51 -6.59
CA ALA A 337 -1.22 31.46 -7.38
C ALA A 337 -2.75 31.56 -7.32
N GLN A 338 -3.31 31.79 -6.13
CA GLN A 338 -4.74 31.98 -5.92
C GLN A 338 -4.98 33.24 -5.07
N GLY A 339 -5.53 34.28 -5.69
CA GLY A 339 -5.55 35.63 -5.10
C GLY A 339 -4.11 36.13 -4.82
N ASP A 340 -3.92 36.83 -3.70
CA ASP A 340 -2.62 37.34 -3.26
C ASP A 340 -1.80 36.31 -2.44
N GLN A 341 -2.04 35.00 -2.62
CA GLN A 341 -1.40 33.94 -1.82
C GLN A 341 -0.59 32.97 -2.69
N PRO A 342 0.62 32.54 -2.25
CA PRO A 342 1.36 31.49 -2.94
C PRO A 342 0.71 30.12 -2.77
N LEU A 343 0.97 29.26 -3.75
CA LEU A 343 0.41 27.91 -3.92
C LEU A 343 0.57 27.03 -2.66
N LEU A 344 1.78 26.96 -2.12
CA LEU A 344 2.14 26.05 -1.03
C LEU A 344 1.65 26.52 0.33
N THR A 345 0.97 25.66 1.09
CA THR A 345 0.82 25.88 2.54
C THR A 345 2.16 25.72 3.25
N LEU A 346 2.93 24.68 2.92
CA LEU A 346 4.24 24.42 3.51
C LEU A 346 5.24 23.84 2.51
N ALA A 347 6.52 24.07 2.78
CA ALA A 347 7.64 23.41 2.11
C ALA A 347 8.68 23.07 3.17
N LEU A 348 9.16 21.82 3.23
CA LEU A 348 10.19 21.38 4.18
C LEU A 348 11.29 20.65 3.41
N GLY A 349 12.52 21.15 3.47
CA GLY A 349 13.67 20.51 2.84
C GLY A 349 14.92 21.38 2.88
N GLY A 350 15.79 21.21 1.88
CA GLY A 350 16.99 22.01 1.70
C GLY A 350 16.81 23.19 0.73
N GLY A 351 17.92 23.76 0.27
CA GLY A 351 17.95 24.73 -0.82
C GLY A 351 18.04 26.19 -0.38
N ARG A 352 18.47 26.46 0.87
CA ARG A 352 18.55 27.82 1.44
C ARG A 352 19.35 28.79 0.57
N GLN A 353 20.33 28.32 -0.20
CA GLN A 353 21.13 29.13 -1.11
C GLN A 353 20.30 29.84 -2.19
N TYR A 354 19.20 29.21 -2.65
CA TYR A 354 18.33 29.77 -3.70
C TYR A 354 17.31 30.79 -3.16
N PHE A 355 17.14 30.85 -1.82
CA PHE A 355 16.19 31.74 -1.14
C PHE A 355 16.87 32.88 -0.36
N GLN A 356 18.19 32.77 -0.11
CA GLN A 356 19.01 33.79 0.55
C GLN A 356 20.18 34.15 -0.37
N ARG A 357 19.90 34.91 -1.44
CA ARG A 357 20.84 35.28 -2.50
C ARG A 357 21.37 36.70 -2.32
N ASP A 358 22.51 37.00 -2.95
CA ASP A 358 23.11 38.35 -2.95
C ASP A 358 22.23 39.40 -3.67
N ASP A 359 21.41 38.99 -4.64
CA ASP A 359 20.45 39.87 -5.35
C ASP A 359 19.09 39.98 -4.64
N ARG A 360 18.66 38.91 -3.95
CA ARG A 360 17.30 38.78 -3.43
C ARG A 360 17.21 37.84 -2.22
N ASP A 361 16.64 38.36 -1.13
CA ASP A 361 16.14 37.59 0.00
C ASP A 361 14.66 37.23 -0.22
N LEU A 362 14.40 35.95 -0.54
CA LEU A 362 13.06 35.39 -0.62
C LEU A 362 12.51 34.98 0.76
N THR A 363 13.36 34.71 1.75
CA THR A 363 12.94 34.40 3.13
C THR A 363 12.24 35.59 3.79
N ALA A 364 12.72 36.81 3.56
CA ALA A 364 12.05 38.05 3.97
C ALA A 364 10.77 38.36 3.17
N LEU A 365 10.47 37.64 2.08
CA LEU A 365 9.17 37.70 1.39
C LEU A 365 8.21 36.65 1.94
N LEU A 366 8.68 35.41 2.14
CA LEU A 366 7.91 34.34 2.79
C LEU A 366 7.40 34.77 4.18
N ALA A 367 8.23 35.42 4.99
CA ALA A 367 7.81 35.97 6.29
C ALA A 367 6.66 37.00 6.16
N LYS A 368 6.66 37.85 5.11
CA LYS A 368 5.58 38.82 4.84
C LYS A 368 4.31 38.14 4.32
N LEU A 369 4.45 36.98 3.68
CA LEU A 369 3.37 36.12 3.19
C LEU A 369 2.82 35.18 4.30
N GLY A 370 3.26 35.36 5.55
CA GLY A 370 2.72 34.67 6.72
C GLY A 370 3.34 33.29 6.98
N TYR A 371 4.46 32.94 6.33
CA TYR A 371 5.21 31.73 6.67
C TYR A 371 6.11 31.97 7.88
N ASP A 372 6.19 30.97 8.75
CA ASP A 372 7.29 30.82 9.68
C ASP A 372 8.47 30.14 8.94
N VAL A 373 9.62 30.81 8.85
CA VAL A 373 10.77 30.33 8.07
C VAL A 373 11.79 29.73 9.03
N VAL A 374 11.98 28.42 8.94
CA VAL A 374 12.76 27.62 9.90
C VAL A 374 13.97 26.97 9.23
N THR A 375 15.05 26.79 9.98
CA THR A 375 16.35 26.32 9.49
C THR A 375 16.94 25.16 10.29
N THR A 376 16.36 24.80 11.44
CA THR A 376 16.71 23.58 12.21
C THR A 376 15.48 22.76 12.60
N ALA A 377 15.71 21.51 13.03
CA ALA A 377 14.70 20.63 13.59
C ALA A 377 14.01 21.23 14.83
N GLU A 378 14.77 21.91 15.69
CA GLU A 378 14.26 22.57 16.90
C GLU A 378 13.38 23.78 16.57
N GLU A 379 13.72 24.54 15.52
CA GLU A 379 12.90 25.64 15.01
C GLU A 379 11.58 25.11 14.40
N LEU A 380 11.63 23.99 13.67
CA LEU A 380 10.45 23.30 13.15
C LEU A 380 9.52 22.80 14.28
N ASP A 381 10.09 22.22 15.34
CA ASP A 381 9.34 21.74 16.52
C ASP A 381 8.82 22.88 17.41
N ALA A 382 9.48 24.04 17.41
CA ALA A 382 9.01 25.24 18.07
C ALA A 382 7.85 25.91 17.29
N SER A 383 7.83 25.81 15.96
CA SER A 383 6.86 26.50 15.10
C SER A 383 5.41 26.14 15.38
N ARG A 384 4.57 27.17 15.52
CA ARG A 384 3.11 27.06 15.71
C ARG A 384 2.31 27.66 14.55
N SER A 385 2.97 27.95 13.42
CA SER A 385 2.29 28.46 12.22
C SER A 385 1.60 27.34 11.43
N ASP A 386 0.49 27.69 10.79
CA ASP A 386 -0.17 26.87 9.75
C ASP A 386 0.62 26.87 8.43
N ARG A 387 1.42 27.91 8.17
CA ARG A 387 2.33 28.02 7.02
C ARG A 387 3.78 27.99 7.50
N VAL A 388 4.53 26.96 7.09
CA VAL A 388 5.92 26.74 7.52
C VAL A 388 6.81 26.52 6.31
N PHE A 389 7.99 27.15 6.29
CA PHE A 389 8.95 27.07 5.19
C PHE A 389 10.34 26.68 5.73
N GLY A 390 10.66 25.39 5.65
CA GLY A 390 11.87 24.79 6.19
C GLY A 390 12.99 24.73 5.16
N LEU A 391 14.13 25.34 5.50
CA LEU A 391 15.34 25.46 4.67
C LEU A 391 16.58 24.97 5.46
N PHE A 392 16.61 23.67 5.74
CA PHE A 392 17.51 23.02 6.70
C PHE A 392 18.96 22.83 6.22
N ALA A 393 19.23 23.17 4.96
CA ALA A 393 20.55 23.03 4.34
C ALA A 393 20.77 24.08 3.22
N PRO A 394 22.03 24.41 2.87
CA PRO A 394 22.33 25.31 1.75
C PRO A 394 21.80 24.77 0.42
N ASP A 395 22.09 23.50 0.13
CA ASP A 395 21.48 22.70 -0.93
C ASP A 395 20.63 21.58 -0.29
N GLY A 396 20.67 20.33 -0.74
CA GLY A 396 20.03 19.20 -0.06
C GLY A 396 20.50 18.97 1.38
N LEU A 397 19.69 18.27 2.17
CA LEU A 397 20.06 17.80 3.50
C LEU A 397 21.28 16.87 3.41
N ALA A 398 21.96 16.62 4.52
CA ALA A 398 22.93 15.53 4.55
C ALA A 398 22.21 14.16 4.46
N ALA A 399 22.86 13.20 3.80
CA ALA A 399 22.40 11.82 3.67
C ALA A 399 22.09 11.18 5.04
N ALA A 400 21.03 10.38 5.12
CA ALA A 400 20.52 9.74 6.34
C ALA A 400 21.60 9.03 7.15
N LYS A 401 22.61 8.47 6.46
CA LYS A 401 23.72 7.74 7.09
C LYS A 401 24.56 8.59 8.07
N HIS A 402 24.70 9.89 7.81
CA HIS A 402 25.51 10.84 8.58
C HIS A 402 24.89 12.24 8.66
N ARG A 403 23.56 12.32 8.75
CA ARG A 403 22.87 13.60 8.94
C ARG A 403 23.29 14.23 10.28
N PRO A 404 23.71 15.51 10.31
CA PRO A 404 24.16 16.15 11.54
C PRO A 404 22.98 16.48 12.46
N ASP A 405 23.26 16.53 13.76
CA ASP A 405 22.31 17.02 14.76
C ASP A 405 21.79 18.42 14.36
N GLY A 406 20.49 18.65 14.50
CA GLY A 406 19.81 19.89 14.09
C GLY A 406 19.20 19.88 12.67
N GLN A 407 19.53 18.91 11.80
CA GLN A 407 18.75 18.67 10.58
C GLN A 407 17.63 17.64 10.84
N PRO A 408 16.36 17.92 10.48
CA PRO A 408 15.27 16.98 10.68
C PRO A 408 15.39 15.75 9.76
N THR A 409 14.76 14.66 10.17
CA THR A 409 14.63 13.43 9.36
C THR A 409 13.44 13.52 8.41
N LEU A 410 13.41 12.70 7.37
CA LEU A 410 12.26 12.66 6.46
C LEU A 410 10.96 12.27 7.21
N PRO A 411 10.92 11.23 8.08
CA PRO A 411 9.77 10.94 8.93
C PRO A 411 9.35 12.12 9.81
N HIS A 412 10.30 12.90 10.34
CA HIS A 412 10.01 14.08 11.19
C HIS A 412 9.36 15.20 10.37
N MET A 413 9.93 15.57 9.22
CA MET A 413 9.31 16.55 8.33
C MET A 413 7.93 16.10 7.83
N THR A 414 7.77 14.82 7.48
CA THR A 414 6.48 14.26 7.06
C THR A 414 5.46 14.29 8.20
N ALA A 415 5.84 13.94 9.44
CA ALA A 415 4.96 14.04 10.60
C ALA A 415 4.44 15.48 10.81
N THR A 416 5.35 16.46 10.83
CA THR A 416 5.00 17.87 11.01
C THR A 416 4.11 18.38 9.87
N ALA A 417 4.40 18.00 8.62
CA ALA A 417 3.56 18.35 7.48
C ALA A 417 2.13 17.78 7.60
N LEU A 418 1.99 16.51 7.98
CA LEU A 418 0.69 15.89 8.23
C LEU A 418 -0.08 16.59 9.35
N GLU A 419 0.58 16.99 10.44
CA GLU A 419 -0.04 17.75 11.53
C GLU A 419 -0.60 19.11 11.07
N ARG A 420 0.15 19.87 10.26
CA ARG A 420 -0.29 21.20 9.78
C ARG A 420 -1.34 21.11 8.66
N LEU A 421 -1.35 20.03 7.89
CA LEU A 421 -2.27 19.84 6.77
C LEU A 421 -3.58 19.13 7.13
N VAL A 422 -3.60 18.22 8.12
CA VAL A 422 -4.79 17.42 8.48
C VAL A 422 -5.99 18.27 8.98
N ALA A 423 -5.73 19.49 9.45
CA ALA A 423 -6.76 20.45 9.85
C ALA A 423 -7.48 21.13 8.67
N ALA A 424 -6.99 20.98 7.44
CA ALA A 424 -7.57 21.62 6.26
C ALA A 424 -9.04 21.16 6.02
N PRO A 425 -10.03 22.06 5.91
CA PRO A 425 -11.44 21.67 5.73
C PRO A 425 -11.67 20.76 4.52
N GLN A 426 -11.15 21.12 3.34
CA GLN A 426 -11.25 20.31 2.11
C GLN A 426 -10.19 19.19 2.02
N GLY A 427 -9.37 19.00 3.05
CA GLY A 427 -8.20 18.12 3.02
C GLY A 427 -7.01 18.72 2.28
N PHE A 428 -6.08 17.87 1.88
CA PHE A 428 -4.78 18.29 1.33
C PHE A 428 -4.22 17.37 0.25
N VAL A 429 -3.25 17.88 -0.53
CA VAL A 429 -2.33 17.06 -1.35
C VAL A 429 -0.90 17.34 -0.91
N LEU A 430 -0.18 16.29 -0.50
CA LEU A 430 1.20 16.36 -0.01
C LEU A 430 2.10 15.55 -0.93
N LEU A 431 3.19 16.15 -1.41
CA LEU A 431 4.32 15.42 -1.98
C LEU A 431 5.36 15.18 -0.89
N VAL A 432 5.79 13.93 -0.76
CA VAL A 432 6.94 13.51 0.05
C VAL A 432 8.00 12.93 -0.89
N GLU A 433 9.26 13.31 -0.73
CA GLU A 433 10.36 12.81 -1.57
C GLU A 433 11.50 12.20 -0.73
N ALA A 434 11.82 10.94 -0.99
CA ALA A 434 13.03 10.29 -0.49
C ALA A 434 14.21 10.48 -1.47
N SER A 435 14.53 11.75 -1.72
CA SER A 435 15.37 12.25 -2.82
C SER A 435 16.79 11.65 -2.93
N GLN A 436 17.37 11.17 -1.83
CA GLN A 436 18.79 10.76 -1.80
C GLN A 436 19.05 9.28 -2.07
N ILE A 437 17.99 8.47 -2.26
CA ILE A 437 18.10 7.08 -2.76
C ILE A 437 18.85 7.07 -4.10
N ASP A 438 18.41 7.92 -5.04
CA ASP A 438 19.07 8.18 -6.32
C ASP A 438 20.53 8.63 -6.17
N TRP A 439 20.80 9.64 -5.32
CA TRP A 439 22.16 10.17 -5.13
C TRP A 439 23.13 9.11 -4.62
N ALA A 440 22.68 8.26 -3.68
CA ALA A 440 23.45 7.13 -3.16
C ALA A 440 23.65 6.03 -4.22
N ALA A 441 22.65 5.82 -5.10
CA ALA A 441 22.71 4.87 -6.19
C ALA A 441 23.62 5.33 -7.35
N HIS A 442 23.58 6.61 -7.74
CA HIS A 442 24.54 7.25 -8.67
C HIS A 442 25.98 7.16 -8.17
N ALA A 443 26.17 7.28 -6.86
CA ALA A 443 27.47 7.11 -6.21
C ALA A 443 27.91 5.63 -6.17
N ASN A 444 27.03 4.67 -6.43
CA ASN A 444 27.21 3.24 -6.19
C ASN A 444 27.66 2.99 -4.73
N ASP A 445 27.02 3.65 -3.78
CA ASP A 445 27.33 3.57 -2.35
C ASP A 445 26.26 2.79 -1.59
N VAL A 446 26.48 1.48 -1.46
CA VAL A 446 25.57 0.59 -0.71
C VAL A 446 25.46 0.95 0.78
N VAL A 447 26.47 1.59 1.38
CA VAL A 447 26.39 1.99 2.80
C VAL A 447 25.41 3.14 2.99
N THR A 448 25.50 4.14 2.11
CA THR A 448 24.58 5.28 2.12
C THR A 448 23.19 4.85 1.66
N LEU A 449 23.07 4.11 0.55
CA LEU A 449 21.78 3.67 0.02
C LEU A 449 20.95 2.88 1.04
N MET A 450 21.55 1.96 1.79
CA MET A 450 20.77 1.20 2.79
C MET A 450 20.27 2.06 3.96
N ALA A 451 20.86 3.25 4.20
CA ALA A 451 20.34 4.20 5.18
C ALA A 451 19.19 5.03 4.60
N GLU A 452 19.30 5.51 3.36
CA GLU A 452 18.20 6.22 2.68
C GLU A 452 16.96 5.31 2.52
N LEU A 453 17.16 4.03 2.19
CA LEU A 453 16.07 3.05 2.08
C LEU A 453 15.39 2.78 3.43
N GLU A 454 16.14 2.76 4.53
CA GLU A 454 15.56 2.57 5.87
C GLU A 454 14.79 3.82 6.33
N GLU A 455 15.30 5.03 6.05
CA GLU A 455 14.60 6.28 6.31
C GLU A 455 13.31 6.40 5.48
N PHE A 456 13.37 6.10 4.18
CA PHE A 456 12.21 6.02 3.30
C PHE A 456 11.17 5.01 3.82
N ALA A 457 11.63 3.82 4.24
CA ALA A 457 10.75 2.79 4.76
C ALA A 457 10.08 3.20 6.09
N ALA A 458 10.79 3.90 6.97
CA ALA A 458 10.22 4.49 8.18
C ALA A 458 9.19 5.59 7.87
N THR A 459 9.43 6.42 6.84
CA THR A 459 8.46 7.40 6.34
C THR A 459 7.20 6.72 5.78
N ALA A 460 7.38 5.66 4.98
CA ALA A 460 6.27 4.88 4.44
C ALA A 460 5.47 4.19 5.54
N ASP A 461 6.13 3.58 6.53
CA ASP A 461 5.48 2.98 7.69
C ASP A 461 4.63 4.02 8.43
N LEU A 462 5.17 5.23 8.69
CA LEU A 462 4.47 6.35 9.32
C LEU A 462 3.25 6.81 8.51
N LEU A 463 3.35 6.87 7.18
CA LEU A 463 2.27 7.25 6.28
C LEU A 463 1.14 6.20 6.25
N PHE A 464 1.49 4.91 6.19
CA PHE A 464 0.51 3.84 6.32
C PHE A 464 -0.15 3.86 7.71
N ASP A 465 0.59 4.17 8.78
CA ASP A 465 0.08 4.29 10.15
C ASP A 465 -0.87 5.50 10.33
N PHE A 466 -0.58 6.62 9.64
CA PHE A 466 -1.47 7.78 9.56
C PHE A 466 -2.77 7.43 8.81
N ALA A 467 -2.68 6.73 7.67
CA ALA A 467 -3.83 6.29 6.90
C ALA A 467 -4.66 5.20 7.61
N ASP A 468 -4.01 4.27 8.35
CA ASP A 468 -4.66 3.21 9.12
C ASP A 468 -5.62 3.72 10.20
N ARG A 469 -5.39 4.95 10.69
CA ARG A 469 -6.18 5.61 11.75
C ARG A 469 -7.36 6.43 11.23
N ARG A 470 -7.67 6.34 9.94
CA ARG A 470 -8.75 7.07 9.24
C ARG A 470 -9.26 6.28 8.03
N ASN A 471 -10.17 6.88 7.26
CA ASN A 471 -10.70 6.34 6.02
C ASN A 471 -10.80 7.38 4.87
N ASP A 472 -10.21 8.57 5.05
CA ASP A 472 -10.25 9.71 4.13
C ASP A 472 -8.90 10.08 3.49
N THR A 473 -7.84 9.30 3.72
CA THR A 473 -6.49 9.52 3.14
C THR A 473 -6.08 8.39 2.21
N LEU A 474 -5.71 8.73 0.98
CA LEU A 474 -4.95 7.89 0.05
C LEU A 474 -3.46 8.15 0.21
N ILE A 475 -2.66 7.07 0.24
CA ILE A 475 -1.21 7.08 0.07
C ILE A 475 -0.89 6.42 -1.28
N VAL A 476 -0.10 7.07 -2.12
CA VAL A 476 0.49 6.51 -3.36
C VAL A 476 2.01 6.63 -3.24
N ILE A 477 2.73 5.54 -3.48
CA ILE A 477 4.19 5.50 -3.42
C ILE A 477 4.72 4.91 -4.75
N THR A 478 5.65 5.62 -5.37
CA THR A 478 6.35 5.22 -6.59
C THR A 478 7.79 5.72 -6.54
N ALA A 479 8.61 5.34 -7.52
CA ALA A 479 9.78 6.11 -7.92
C ALA A 479 9.47 6.89 -9.21
N ASP A 480 10.42 7.72 -9.63
CA ASP A 480 10.48 8.40 -10.91
C ASP A 480 11.37 7.67 -11.94
N HIS A 481 12.40 6.94 -11.47
CA HIS A 481 13.23 5.99 -12.22
C HIS A 481 13.85 4.93 -11.28
N GLU A 482 14.58 3.95 -11.84
CA GLU A 482 15.59 3.18 -11.09
C GLU A 482 16.97 3.78 -11.35
N THR A 483 17.85 3.81 -10.35
CA THR A 483 19.22 4.31 -10.50
C THR A 483 20.29 3.29 -10.14
N GLY A 484 21.39 3.28 -10.91
CA GLY A 484 22.59 2.48 -10.69
C GLY A 484 22.53 1.06 -11.28
N GLY A 485 21.34 0.54 -11.60
CA GLY A 485 21.15 -0.84 -12.05
C GLY A 485 21.56 -1.83 -10.97
N LEU A 486 20.97 -1.72 -9.79
CA LEU A 486 21.37 -2.46 -8.59
C LEU A 486 21.10 -3.97 -8.75
N ALA A 487 22.14 -4.78 -8.55
CA ALA A 487 22.08 -6.24 -8.62
C ALA A 487 22.21 -6.88 -7.24
N VAL A 488 21.09 -7.26 -6.64
CA VAL A 488 21.04 -8.00 -5.36
C VAL A 488 21.34 -9.48 -5.60
N GLY A 489 22.52 -9.96 -5.19
CA GLY A 489 23.04 -11.30 -5.50
C GLY A 489 24.14 -11.32 -6.60
N ALA A 490 24.81 -10.19 -6.84
CA ALA A 490 25.85 -10.06 -7.87
C ALA A 490 27.04 -11.01 -7.67
N GLY A 491 27.81 -11.26 -8.73
CA GLY A 491 28.96 -12.18 -8.71
C GLY A 491 28.59 -13.64 -8.41
N GLY A 492 27.31 -13.99 -8.48
CA GLY A 492 26.79 -15.32 -8.11
C GLY A 492 26.51 -15.49 -6.61
N ALA A 493 26.53 -14.42 -5.81
CA ALA A 493 26.31 -14.46 -4.37
C ALA A 493 24.94 -15.06 -4.02
N LYS A 494 24.95 -16.21 -3.34
CA LYS A 494 23.73 -16.91 -2.86
C LYS A 494 23.25 -16.44 -1.48
N ARG A 495 23.99 -15.51 -0.86
CA ARG A 495 23.60 -14.79 0.36
C ARG A 495 23.99 -13.33 0.20
N VAL A 496 23.13 -12.47 0.72
CA VAL A 496 23.26 -11.01 0.70
C VAL A 496 23.22 -10.54 2.16
N TYR A 497 24.04 -9.56 2.50
CA TYR A 497 24.24 -9.07 3.87
C TYR A 497 24.15 -7.53 3.92
N VAL A 498 23.19 -6.92 3.21
CA VAL A 498 23.04 -5.46 3.12
C VAL A 498 22.75 -4.79 4.47
N SER A 499 22.15 -5.49 5.43
CA SER A 499 22.08 -5.06 6.83
C SER A 499 23.47 -4.78 7.46
N ARG A 500 24.56 -5.39 6.95
CA ARG A 500 25.95 -5.02 7.33
C ARG A 500 26.46 -3.74 6.67
N ALA A 501 25.95 -3.38 5.49
CA ALA A 501 26.24 -2.07 4.89
C ALA A 501 25.56 -0.97 5.73
N LEU A 502 24.29 -1.17 6.12
CA LEU A 502 23.62 -0.27 7.07
C LEU A 502 24.37 -0.19 8.42
N ALA A 503 24.85 -1.33 8.94
CA ALA A 503 25.63 -1.39 10.19
C ALA A 503 27.10 -0.89 10.07
N ALA A 504 27.52 -0.34 8.93
CA ALA A 504 28.78 0.39 8.85
C ALA A 504 28.74 1.65 9.74
N ARG A 505 29.90 2.07 10.22
CA ARG A 505 30.12 3.29 11.02
C ARG A 505 30.59 4.47 10.17
N GLU A 506 31.10 4.20 8.97
CA GLU A 506 31.77 5.15 8.10
C GLU A 506 31.42 4.83 6.64
N THR A 507 31.22 5.88 5.83
CA THR A 507 31.02 5.79 4.38
C THR A 507 32.29 5.35 3.64
N PRO A 508 32.16 4.81 2.41
CA PRO A 508 33.28 4.59 1.50
C PRO A 508 34.22 5.79 1.35
N ALA A 509 33.69 7.02 1.41
CA ALA A 509 34.46 8.26 1.35
C ALA A 509 35.39 8.44 2.56
N GLN A 510 34.86 8.35 3.78
CA GLN A 510 35.66 8.44 5.02
C GLN A 510 36.69 7.30 5.12
N LEU A 511 36.31 6.09 4.70
CA LEU A 511 37.19 4.92 4.63
C LEU A 511 38.34 5.12 3.63
N ARG A 512 38.07 5.72 2.46
CA ARG A 512 39.08 6.17 1.49
C ARG A 512 40.03 7.17 2.16
N ASP A 513 39.52 8.22 2.80
CA ASP A 513 40.36 9.29 3.35
C ASP A 513 41.36 8.78 4.40
N ARG A 514 40.92 7.87 5.27
CA ARG A 514 41.79 7.18 6.23
C ARG A 514 42.86 6.31 5.55
N ILE A 515 42.50 5.62 4.47
CA ILE A 515 43.46 4.84 3.67
C ILE A 515 44.48 5.75 2.95
N MET A 516 44.03 6.89 2.41
CA MET A 516 44.90 7.90 1.79
C MET A 516 45.82 8.59 2.82
N ALA A 517 45.36 8.75 4.06
CA ALA A 517 46.18 9.18 5.21
C ALA A 517 47.17 8.10 5.70
N GLY A 518 47.24 6.94 5.04
CA GLY A 518 48.22 5.89 5.30
C GLY A 518 47.78 4.79 6.26
N GLU A 519 46.51 4.75 6.69
CA GLU A 519 46.02 3.64 7.52
C GLU A 519 46.07 2.29 6.78
N ASN A 520 46.14 1.21 7.57
CA ASN A 520 46.12 -0.14 7.02
C ASN A 520 44.71 -0.50 6.51
N PRO A 521 44.47 -0.70 5.19
CA PRO A 521 43.13 -0.88 4.65
C PRO A 521 42.34 -2.04 5.25
N ARG A 522 43.04 -3.10 5.70
CA ARG A 522 42.41 -4.26 6.35
C ARG A 522 41.93 -3.96 7.77
N THR A 523 42.53 -2.98 8.44
CA THR A 523 42.03 -2.47 9.73
C THR A 523 40.86 -1.54 9.47
N THR A 524 41.05 -0.51 8.63
CA THR A 524 40.07 0.54 8.33
C THR A 524 38.72 -0.05 7.88
N LEU A 525 38.70 -0.92 6.86
CA LEU A 525 37.48 -1.57 6.38
C LEU A 525 36.79 -2.45 7.43
N ARG A 526 37.58 -3.12 8.29
CA ARG A 526 37.05 -3.96 9.38
C ARG A 526 36.48 -3.14 10.53
N THR A 527 37.08 -2.00 10.87
CA THR A 527 36.62 -1.14 11.97
C THR A 527 35.46 -0.24 11.57
N GLY A 528 35.46 0.25 10.33
CA GLY A 528 34.48 1.24 9.86
C GLY A 528 33.33 0.68 9.04
N ALA A 529 33.50 -0.45 8.33
CA ALA A 529 32.42 -1.10 7.56
C ALA A 529 32.12 -2.55 7.99
N SER A 530 32.77 -3.07 9.04
CA SER A 530 32.71 -4.49 9.42
C SER A 530 33.13 -5.48 8.30
N VAL A 531 33.79 -5.00 7.25
CA VAL A 531 34.18 -5.78 6.06
C VAL A 531 35.50 -6.52 6.30
N VAL A 532 35.52 -7.82 5.99
CA VAL A 532 36.73 -8.66 6.09
C VAL A 532 37.32 -8.89 4.70
N THR A 533 38.39 -8.17 4.37
CA THR A 533 39.08 -8.30 3.08
C THR A 533 40.24 -9.31 3.08
N SER A 534 40.55 -9.83 1.89
CA SER A 534 41.75 -10.64 1.63
C SER A 534 43.02 -9.79 1.68
N ALA A 535 44.17 -10.44 1.89
CA ALA A 535 45.47 -9.77 1.87
C ALA A 535 45.78 -9.13 0.51
N GLN A 536 45.28 -9.71 -0.59
CA GLN A 536 45.46 -9.19 -1.95
C GLN A 536 44.69 -7.88 -2.16
N VAL A 537 43.42 -7.79 -1.72
CA VAL A 537 42.61 -6.57 -1.81
C VAL A 537 43.23 -5.45 -0.96
N ALA A 538 43.59 -5.74 0.29
CA ALA A 538 44.24 -4.78 1.17
C ALA A 538 45.63 -4.33 0.66
N GLY A 539 46.38 -5.23 0.00
CA GLY A 539 47.66 -4.93 -0.64
C GLY A 539 47.54 -4.08 -1.91
N ASN A 540 46.48 -4.29 -2.70
CA ASN A 540 46.16 -3.44 -3.86
C ASN A 540 45.75 -2.04 -3.41
N LEU A 541 44.82 -1.91 -2.45
CA LEU A 541 44.41 -0.63 -1.87
C LEU A 541 45.61 0.19 -1.38
N ARG A 542 46.52 -0.42 -0.60
CA ARG A 542 47.74 0.25 -0.11
C ARG A 542 48.67 0.69 -1.24
N ARG A 543 48.80 -0.11 -2.32
CA ARG A 543 49.66 0.21 -3.46
C ARG A 543 49.13 1.41 -4.25
N VAL A 544 47.81 1.52 -4.41
CA VAL A 544 47.17 2.67 -5.09
C VAL A 544 47.27 3.92 -4.21
N ALA A 545 46.93 3.81 -2.91
CA ALA A 545 46.99 4.94 -1.98
C ALA A 545 48.39 5.54 -1.85
N GLY A 546 49.44 4.70 -1.88
CA GLY A 546 50.85 5.13 -1.87
C GLY A 546 51.43 5.44 -3.26
N SER A 547 50.61 5.60 -4.30
CA SER A 547 51.07 5.93 -5.67
C SER A 547 51.04 7.42 -5.95
N ALA A 548 51.91 7.89 -6.85
CA ALA A 548 51.93 9.27 -7.32
C ALA A 548 50.90 9.56 -8.45
N SER A 549 49.81 8.77 -8.53
CA SER A 549 48.72 9.01 -9.49
C SER A 549 47.80 10.13 -9.00
N PRO A 550 47.39 11.09 -9.84
CA PRO A 550 46.40 12.09 -9.44
C PRO A 550 45.05 11.45 -9.08
N ASP A 551 44.71 10.34 -9.75
CA ASP A 551 43.44 9.61 -9.59
C ASP A 551 43.48 8.57 -8.45
N ALA A 552 44.56 8.53 -7.67
CA ALA A 552 44.74 7.56 -6.58
C ALA A 552 43.58 7.58 -5.57
N SER A 553 43.05 8.78 -5.27
CA SER A 553 41.95 8.97 -4.31
C SER A 553 40.62 8.36 -4.79
N GLU A 554 40.19 8.64 -6.03
CA GLU A 554 38.98 8.04 -6.61
C GLU A 554 39.17 6.54 -6.91
N THR A 555 40.39 6.13 -7.30
CA THR A 555 40.70 4.70 -7.50
C THR A 555 40.61 3.92 -6.17
N VAL A 556 41.06 4.52 -5.05
CA VAL A 556 40.84 3.95 -3.71
C VAL A 556 39.36 3.97 -3.35
N LEU A 557 38.60 5.01 -3.67
CA LEU A 557 37.14 5.04 -3.42
C LEU A 557 36.42 3.89 -4.14
N ALA A 558 36.71 3.69 -5.42
CA ALA A 558 36.14 2.62 -6.24
C ALA A 558 36.50 1.24 -5.68
N LEU A 559 37.77 1.02 -5.29
CA LEU A 559 38.23 -0.23 -4.67
C LEU A 559 37.65 -0.46 -3.25
N VAL A 560 37.32 0.60 -2.51
CA VAL A 560 36.61 0.50 -1.22
C VAL A 560 35.15 0.09 -1.45
N LYS A 561 34.44 0.72 -2.40
CA LYS A 561 33.05 0.36 -2.77
C LYS A 561 32.97 -1.09 -3.26
N ASP A 562 33.80 -1.47 -4.23
CA ASP A 562 33.94 -2.85 -4.75
C ASP A 562 34.36 -3.89 -3.67
N ALA A 563 35.04 -3.48 -2.60
CA ALA A 563 35.33 -4.35 -1.46
C ALA A 563 34.13 -4.52 -0.50
N ILE A 564 33.27 -3.51 -0.37
CA ILE A 564 32.04 -3.56 0.43
C ILE A 564 30.95 -4.32 -0.34
N ASP A 565 30.69 -3.94 -1.59
CA ASP A 565 29.66 -4.51 -2.47
C ASP A 565 29.77 -6.04 -2.55
N ARG A 566 30.97 -6.56 -2.87
CA ARG A 566 31.23 -8.01 -2.94
C ARG A 566 31.20 -8.72 -1.59
N PHE A 567 31.38 -8.00 -0.47
CA PHE A 567 31.23 -8.57 0.87
C PHE A 567 29.77 -8.66 1.31
N VAL A 568 28.93 -7.71 0.90
CA VAL A 568 27.47 -7.72 1.16
C VAL A 568 26.65 -8.40 0.06
N GLY A 569 27.27 -8.78 -1.05
CA GLY A 569 26.63 -9.57 -2.13
C GLY A 569 25.83 -8.74 -3.13
N VAL A 570 26.16 -7.45 -3.31
CA VAL A 570 25.55 -6.58 -4.33
C VAL A 570 26.55 -6.22 -5.44
N GLY A 571 26.04 -5.57 -6.48
CA GLY A 571 26.82 -4.96 -7.55
C GLY A 571 25.93 -4.01 -8.36
N TRP A 572 26.50 -3.38 -9.37
CA TRP A 572 25.88 -2.28 -10.12
C TRP A 572 26.22 -2.40 -11.61
N THR A 573 25.36 -1.91 -12.50
CA THR A 573 25.63 -1.91 -13.95
C THR A 573 26.02 -0.54 -14.50
N THR A 574 25.68 0.54 -13.79
CA THR A 574 25.89 1.92 -14.24
C THR A 574 26.18 2.87 -13.06
N ARG A 575 26.32 4.17 -13.33
CA ARG A 575 26.27 5.31 -12.38
C ARG A 575 25.19 6.32 -12.82
N SER A 576 24.07 5.83 -13.36
CA SER A 576 23.01 6.62 -13.99
C SER A 576 21.65 5.92 -13.84
N HIS A 577 20.56 6.58 -14.24
CA HIS A 577 19.23 5.96 -14.23
C HIS A 577 19.14 4.80 -15.25
N THR A 578 18.16 3.91 -15.09
CA THR A 578 17.85 2.82 -16.02
C THR A 578 16.37 2.81 -16.42
N ALA A 579 16.06 2.19 -17.56
CA ALA A 579 14.72 2.05 -18.11
C ALA A 579 13.93 0.87 -17.49
N VAL A 580 14.02 0.69 -16.18
CA VAL A 580 13.36 -0.40 -15.45
C VAL A 580 12.08 0.14 -14.81
N ASP A 581 10.94 -0.49 -15.14
CA ASP A 581 9.65 -0.23 -14.49
C ASP A 581 9.78 -0.22 -12.95
N VAL A 582 9.22 0.81 -12.33
CA VAL A 582 9.35 1.04 -10.88
C VAL A 582 8.11 0.53 -10.12
N PRO A 583 8.22 0.22 -8.80
CA PRO A 583 7.10 -0.32 -8.04
C PRO A 583 5.99 0.72 -7.83
N LEU A 584 4.73 0.35 -8.10
CA LEU A 584 3.57 1.17 -7.76
C LEU A 584 2.85 0.59 -6.53
N ILE A 585 2.76 1.40 -5.48
CA ILE A 585 2.22 1.03 -4.17
C ILE A 585 1.09 1.99 -3.81
N ALA A 586 -0.05 1.48 -3.35
CA ALA A 586 -1.20 2.32 -3.02
C ALA A 586 -2.00 1.79 -1.82
N PHE A 587 -2.51 2.69 -0.99
CA PHE A 587 -3.29 2.35 0.21
C PHE A 587 -4.30 3.44 0.58
N GLY A 588 -5.57 3.08 0.79
CA GLY A 588 -6.66 4.00 1.14
C GLY A 588 -7.79 4.05 0.09
N PRO A 589 -8.78 4.97 0.25
CA PRO A 589 -9.81 5.23 -0.76
C PRO A 589 -9.21 5.54 -2.14
N GLY A 590 -9.61 4.77 -3.17
CA GLY A 590 -9.16 4.95 -4.54
C GLY A 590 -7.84 4.25 -4.89
N ALA A 591 -7.23 3.48 -3.98
CA ALA A 591 -6.01 2.72 -4.23
C ALA A 591 -6.18 1.64 -5.33
N ASP A 592 -7.39 1.13 -5.50
CA ASP A 592 -7.83 0.22 -6.55
C ASP A 592 -7.53 0.75 -7.97
N ARG A 593 -7.59 2.07 -8.16
CA ARG A 593 -7.30 2.73 -9.45
C ARG A 593 -5.83 2.64 -9.87
N PHE A 594 -4.93 2.29 -8.96
CA PHE A 594 -3.49 2.14 -9.19
C PHE A 594 -3.07 0.68 -9.42
N HIS A 595 -4.02 -0.25 -9.50
CA HIS A 595 -3.72 -1.66 -9.78
C HIS A 595 -3.20 -1.84 -11.23
N GLY A 596 -2.22 -2.73 -11.42
CA GLY A 596 -1.72 -3.13 -12.74
C GLY A 596 -0.56 -2.27 -13.28
N PHE A 597 -0.47 -2.12 -14.60
CA PHE A 597 0.60 -1.38 -15.28
C PHE A 597 0.12 0.03 -15.64
N HIS A 598 0.93 1.04 -15.32
CA HIS A 598 0.65 2.46 -15.59
C HIS A 598 1.88 3.13 -16.23
N ARG A 599 1.70 4.26 -16.89
CA ARG A 599 2.81 5.20 -17.18
C ARG A 599 2.82 6.33 -16.15
N ASN A 600 3.95 7.01 -15.99
CA ASN A 600 4.08 8.21 -15.17
C ASN A 600 2.98 9.28 -15.40
N THR A 601 2.48 9.44 -16.63
CA THR A 601 1.34 10.32 -16.97
C THR A 601 0.00 9.86 -16.41
N ASP A 602 -0.18 8.54 -16.29
CA ASP A 602 -1.47 7.94 -15.98
C ASP A 602 -1.78 8.07 -14.48
N LEU A 603 -0.73 8.07 -13.64
CA LEU A 603 -0.79 8.46 -12.22
C LEU A 603 -1.36 9.88 -12.07
N ALA A 604 -0.87 10.85 -12.85
CA ALA A 604 -1.33 12.24 -12.77
C ALA A 604 -2.81 12.37 -13.16
N ALA A 605 -3.24 11.68 -14.21
CA ALA A 605 -4.65 11.64 -14.62
C ALA A 605 -5.56 11.09 -13.51
N VAL A 606 -5.13 10.01 -12.84
CA VAL A 606 -5.81 9.47 -11.66
C VAL A 606 -5.84 10.47 -10.50
N LEU A 607 -4.73 11.15 -10.21
CA LEU A 607 -4.64 12.15 -9.15
C LEU A 607 -5.54 13.37 -9.42
N PHE A 608 -5.61 13.85 -10.66
CA PHE A 608 -6.55 14.91 -11.06
C PHE A 608 -8.00 14.50 -10.77
N GLU A 609 -8.46 13.35 -11.28
CA GLU A 609 -9.83 12.88 -11.06
C GLU A 609 -10.16 12.71 -9.57
N LEU A 610 -9.22 12.21 -8.76
CA LEU A 610 -9.41 12.04 -7.32
C LEU A 610 -9.52 13.39 -6.60
N VAL A 611 -8.66 14.36 -6.94
CA VAL A 611 -8.76 15.74 -6.46
C VAL A 611 -10.10 16.38 -6.84
N GLU A 612 -10.61 16.09 -8.04
CA GLU A 612 -11.89 16.63 -8.50
C GLU A 612 -13.10 15.98 -7.81
N SER A 613 -13.08 14.66 -7.60
CA SER A 613 -14.18 13.89 -6.97
C SER A 613 -14.37 14.20 -5.48
N ALA A 614 -13.30 14.63 -4.80
CA ALA A 614 -13.27 14.90 -3.37
C ALA A 614 -13.69 16.34 -2.99
N ALA A 615 -14.41 17.04 -3.87
CA ALA A 615 -15.00 18.35 -3.62
C ALA A 615 -16.50 18.21 -3.28
N PRO A 616 -17.05 18.96 -2.31
CA PRO A 616 -18.48 18.94 -2.01
C PRO A 616 -19.30 19.48 -3.19
N ASP A 617 -20.45 18.87 -3.46
CA ASP A 617 -21.33 19.29 -4.55
C ASP A 617 -22.05 20.60 -4.20
N HIS A 618 -21.59 21.72 -4.78
CA HIS A 618 -22.14 23.07 -4.57
C HIS A 618 -23.51 23.29 -5.26
N ARG A 619 -24.34 22.24 -5.40
CA ARG A 619 -25.67 22.27 -6.07
C ARG A 619 -26.85 22.32 -5.10
N THR A 620 -26.66 22.79 -3.87
CA THR A 620 -27.75 23.04 -2.91
C THR A 620 -27.54 24.33 -2.10
N GLU A 621 -27.63 25.48 -2.77
CA GLU A 621 -28.04 26.78 -2.19
C GLU A 621 -29.06 27.44 -3.12
#